data_AF-A0A7V8WTC0-F1
#
_entry.id   AF-A0A7V8WTC0-F1
#
_cell.length_a   1.000
_cell.length_b   1.000
_cell.length_c   1.000
_cell.angle_alpha   90.00
_cell.angle_beta   90.00
_cell.angle_gamma   90.00
#
_symmetry.space_group_name_H-M   'P 1'
#
loop_
_entity.id
_entity.type
_entity.pdbx_description
1 polymer ?
#
loop_
_entity_poly.entity_id
_entity_poly.type
_entity_poly.pdbx_seq_one_letter_code
_entity_poly.pdbx_strand_id
1 'polypeptide(L)'
;MMLAVLTLVLLPALALWAGPRSNGGILHGDSYGFFIPMYAYLGDRLAAGDIPGWNPHTLSGAPFAGDPESGWMYLPAMVIYSLFPPMSAFTLFAAFHLVFAGITAFALGRVLGFTVFAALVTGVAYQFSPFVEGAECCGVRTQVASWLPLSLLGIELALRCPTWLRRAGWWSVTGLAISQMLAGWLGQGAYYGLLTIAAYLAFRTLVAPPTTSLSLRARLTALLVHGAAVLLFGFGLAAAGVLPRIDAVGRSNLAGGAYQGNAAESGETSGWHLMHALDRVLTVDDERYQWYLAGAVFALAVAAPLVAPPVARRRALMIFFAVFTLAVFFLPFEPTPLHHALYAVLPRFEVLHQHVSSRSLVMFFIGPALMAGATVDAIARWRRPTSLPLSAALLPALLFISIAYFLAVDEREVGQITIVGVFGVALLLGAATIVTRGQPRDRPLPRVMRSALIPLLLVILVFWDPAGSQILSAIDDGRASIPQTPRTVRELSCFGGPSGAAEFLQDQQADGPWRYFGNDFAYVGVRDGRWQGYWHDLERRDVQRLLVVNQALCLDGLHDLQGSNPVQSARYTEYVAAMNGRDQEYHESNVLQGGFSSPLLDALNARFIVIP
;
A
#
# COMPACT_ATOMS: atom_id res chain seq x y z
N MET A 1 -25.60 2.51 -11.64
CA MET A 1 -24.76 3.13 -10.59
C MET A 1 -24.76 2.28 -9.34
N MET A 2 -25.94 2.01 -8.75
CA MET A 2 -26.08 1.08 -7.62
C MET A 2 -25.40 -0.29 -7.86
N LEU A 3 -25.67 -0.94 -8.99
CA LEU A 3 -25.00 -2.20 -9.35
C LEU A 3 -23.48 -2.10 -9.39
N ALA A 4 -22.92 -0.99 -9.90
CA ALA A 4 -21.46 -0.82 -9.97
C ALA A 4 -20.84 -0.67 -8.57
N VAL A 5 -21.50 0.08 -7.67
CA VAL A 5 -21.06 0.19 -6.27
C VAL A 5 -21.19 -1.15 -5.57
N LEU A 6 -22.30 -1.87 -5.78
CA LEU A 6 -22.48 -3.22 -5.24
C LEU A 6 -21.38 -4.17 -5.71
N THR A 7 -21.00 -4.13 -7.00
CA THR A 7 -19.86 -4.91 -7.53
C THR A 7 -18.55 -4.56 -6.80
N LEU A 8 -18.26 -3.28 -6.58
CA LEU A 8 -17.04 -2.86 -5.87
C LEU A 8 -17.04 -3.26 -4.38
N VAL A 9 -18.20 -3.55 -3.79
CA VAL A 9 -18.31 -4.06 -2.42
C VAL A 9 -18.22 -5.58 -2.37
N LEU A 10 -18.89 -6.28 -3.31
CA LEU A 10 -18.98 -7.74 -3.30
C LEU A 10 -17.70 -8.42 -3.80
N LEU A 11 -16.97 -7.83 -4.77
CA LEU A 11 -15.75 -8.45 -5.28
C LEU A 11 -14.64 -8.55 -4.23
N PRO A 12 -14.35 -7.51 -3.41
CA PRO A 12 -13.40 -7.64 -2.30
C PRO A 12 -13.85 -8.67 -1.26
N ALA A 13 -15.14 -8.75 -0.95
CA ALA A 13 -15.65 -9.76 -0.02
C ALA A 13 -15.42 -11.19 -0.55
N LEU A 14 -15.61 -11.41 -1.87
CA LEU A 14 -15.31 -12.69 -2.52
C LEU A 14 -13.81 -12.99 -2.53
N ALA A 15 -12.97 -12.00 -2.81
CA ALA A 15 -11.51 -12.16 -2.82
C ALA A 15 -10.96 -12.50 -1.42
N LEU A 16 -11.42 -11.78 -0.40
CA LEU A 16 -11.06 -12.04 1.00
C LEU A 16 -11.60 -13.38 1.51
N TRP A 17 -12.77 -13.82 1.02
CA TRP A 17 -13.31 -15.14 1.31
C TRP A 17 -12.47 -16.27 0.69
N ALA A 18 -11.97 -16.09 -0.54
CA ALA A 18 -11.17 -17.11 -1.21
C ALA A 18 -9.77 -17.28 -0.61
N GLY A 19 -9.26 -16.24 0.07
CA GLY A 19 -7.98 -16.26 0.77
C GLY A 19 -6.76 -16.07 -0.16
N PRO A 20 -5.85 -15.13 0.14
CA PRO A 20 -4.55 -15.03 -0.52
C PRO A 20 -3.61 -16.17 -0.12
N ARG A 21 -2.66 -16.47 -1.01
CA ARG A 21 -1.90 -17.73 -1.10
C ARG A 21 -0.45 -17.68 -0.60
N SER A 22 0.00 -16.65 0.11
CA SER A 22 1.23 -16.86 0.89
C SER A 22 0.93 -17.97 1.92
N ASN A 23 1.88 -18.86 2.21
CA ASN A 23 1.68 -20.09 3.00
C ASN A 23 1.15 -19.87 4.46
N GLY A 24 0.68 -18.67 4.82
CA GLY A 24 0.03 -18.28 6.08
C GLY A 24 -1.32 -17.55 5.97
N GLY A 25 -1.92 -17.38 4.78
CA GLY A 25 -3.18 -16.63 4.58
C GLY A 25 -2.97 -15.10 4.54
N ILE A 26 -3.99 -14.28 4.88
CA ILE A 26 -3.89 -12.80 4.95
C ILE A 26 -2.84 -12.33 6.01
N LEU A 27 -2.25 -13.26 6.74
CA LEU A 27 -1.41 -13.03 7.91
C LEU A 27 0.00 -13.57 7.64
N HIS A 28 0.88 -12.72 7.12
CA HIS A 28 2.29 -13.04 6.90
C HIS A 28 3.18 -11.83 7.25
N GLY A 29 4.46 -12.06 7.54
CA GLY A 29 5.45 -11.00 7.79
C GLY A 29 5.06 -10.04 8.93
N ASP A 30 5.22 -8.74 8.70
CA ASP A 30 5.00 -7.69 9.72
C ASP A 30 3.55 -7.62 10.20
N SER A 31 2.58 -8.09 9.42
CA SER A 31 1.17 -8.16 9.86
C SER A 31 1.05 -8.93 11.17
N TYR A 32 1.78 -10.05 11.29
CA TYR A 32 1.79 -10.90 12.48
C TYR A 32 2.65 -10.30 13.60
N GLY A 33 3.88 -9.91 13.26
CA GLY A 33 4.91 -9.55 14.24
C GLY A 33 4.84 -8.11 14.73
N PHE A 34 4.08 -7.24 14.07
CA PHE A 34 4.15 -5.80 14.30
C PHE A 34 2.77 -5.14 14.24
N PHE A 35 2.10 -5.15 13.08
CA PHE A 35 0.89 -4.34 12.89
C PHE A 35 -0.30 -4.79 13.73
N ILE A 36 -0.58 -6.09 13.79
CA ILE A 36 -1.72 -6.58 14.58
C ILE A 36 -1.50 -6.35 16.09
N PRO A 37 -0.35 -6.69 16.68
CA PRO A 37 -0.10 -6.38 18.09
C PRO A 37 -0.23 -4.89 18.41
N MET A 38 0.34 -4.02 17.57
CA MET A 38 0.24 -2.57 17.75
C MET A 38 -1.22 -2.10 17.67
N TYR A 39 -1.99 -2.55 16.67
CA TYR A 39 -3.37 -2.11 16.50
C TYR A 39 -4.33 -2.72 17.52
N ALA A 40 -4.07 -3.94 18.01
CA ALA A 40 -4.78 -4.53 19.13
C ALA A 40 -4.60 -3.68 20.39
N TYR A 41 -3.34 -3.36 20.75
CA TYR A 41 -3.06 -2.48 21.89
C TYR A 41 -3.71 -1.10 21.73
N LEU A 42 -3.62 -0.48 20.53
CA LEU A 42 -4.33 0.77 20.23
C LEU A 42 -5.83 0.65 20.51
N GLY A 43 -6.46 -0.41 19.99
CA GLY A 43 -7.88 -0.68 20.15
C GLY A 43 -8.29 -0.83 21.61
N ASP A 44 -7.54 -1.63 22.38
CA ASP A 44 -7.80 -1.87 23.79
C ASP A 44 -7.70 -0.60 24.62
N ARG A 45 -6.67 0.23 24.39
CA ARG A 45 -6.52 1.52 25.09
C ARG A 45 -7.66 2.47 24.76
N LEU A 46 -8.03 2.58 23.49
CA LEU A 46 -9.14 3.43 23.06
C LEU A 46 -10.49 2.95 23.58
N ALA A 47 -10.74 1.64 23.60
CA ALA A 47 -11.95 1.04 24.17
C ALA A 47 -12.06 1.32 25.68
N ALA A 48 -10.92 1.42 26.38
CA ALA A 48 -10.84 1.82 27.78
C ALA A 48 -10.99 3.35 28.00
N GLY A 49 -11.05 4.15 26.92
CA GLY A 49 -11.11 5.62 26.99
C GLY A 49 -9.75 6.31 27.17
N ASP A 50 -8.66 5.57 27.00
CA ASP A 50 -7.29 6.09 27.13
C ASP A 50 -6.72 6.58 25.80
N ILE A 51 -5.77 7.51 25.89
CA ILE A 51 -4.92 7.92 24.76
C ILE A 51 -3.58 7.17 24.90
N PRO A 52 -3.19 6.32 23.94
CA PRO A 52 -2.01 5.48 24.09
C PRO A 52 -0.72 6.28 23.86
N GLY A 53 -0.28 7.04 24.86
CA GLY A 53 0.97 7.81 24.80
C GLY A 53 2.23 6.96 25.01
N TRP A 54 2.12 5.88 25.77
CA TRP A 54 3.23 5.01 26.16
C TRP A 54 2.86 3.53 25.96
N ASN A 55 3.82 2.74 25.51
CA ASN A 55 3.74 1.29 25.42
C ASN A 55 4.75 0.71 26.42
N PRO A 56 4.31 0.06 27.52
CA PRO A 56 5.21 -0.56 28.49
C PRO A 56 5.65 -1.99 28.11
N HIS A 57 5.08 -2.56 27.05
CA HIS A 57 5.14 -4.00 26.78
C HIS A 57 6.36 -4.42 25.97
N THR A 58 7.02 -3.51 25.24
CA THR A 58 8.17 -3.85 24.39
C THR A 58 9.30 -2.85 24.57
N LEU A 59 10.53 -3.28 24.29
CA LEU A 59 11.75 -2.47 24.38
C LEU A 59 11.96 -1.81 25.75
N SER A 60 11.50 -2.46 26.83
CA SER A 60 11.45 -1.88 28.19
C SER A 60 10.60 -0.60 28.33
N GLY A 61 9.84 -0.24 27.29
CA GLY A 61 9.00 0.95 27.23
C GLY A 61 9.31 1.84 26.01
N ALA A 62 8.28 2.19 25.23
CA ALA A 62 8.41 3.01 24.02
C ALA A 62 7.26 4.04 23.86
N PRO A 63 7.50 5.19 23.21
CA PRO A 63 6.46 6.20 22.93
C PRO A 63 5.48 5.71 21.86
N PHE A 64 4.31 5.20 22.25
CA PHE A 64 3.35 4.57 21.33
C PHE A 64 2.71 5.56 20.33
N ALA A 65 2.14 6.67 20.81
CA ALA A 65 1.58 7.71 19.93
C ALA A 65 2.65 8.38 19.04
N GLY A 66 3.91 8.33 19.46
CA GLY A 66 5.06 8.82 18.70
C GLY A 66 5.61 7.81 17.69
N ASP A 67 5.15 6.57 17.72
CA ASP A 67 5.55 5.57 16.76
C ASP A 67 4.87 5.84 15.39
N PRO A 68 5.62 5.86 14.27
CA PRO A 68 5.06 6.13 12.93
C PRO A 68 4.02 5.13 12.44
N GLU A 69 4.01 3.92 12.98
CA GLU A 69 3.24 2.78 12.49
C GLU A 69 2.26 2.21 13.54
N SER A 70 2.14 2.84 14.71
CA SER A 70 1.20 2.49 15.79
C SER A 70 -0.29 2.56 15.44
N GLY A 71 -0.64 3.19 14.32
CA GLY A 71 -2.03 3.41 13.94
C GLY A 71 -2.71 4.56 14.70
N TRP A 72 -2.01 5.23 15.62
CA TRP A 72 -2.51 6.45 16.25
C TRP A 72 -2.85 7.51 15.18
N MET A 73 -4.04 8.13 15.31
CA MET A 73 -4.63 9.06 14.33
C MET A 73 -4.95 8.47 12.94
N TYR A 74 -4.76 7.17 12.75
CA TYR A 74 -5.25 6.47 11.57
C TYR A 74 -6.67 5.96 11.85
N LEU A 75 -7.66 6.69 11.35
CA LEU A 75 -9.08 6.51 11.67
C LEU A 75 -9.57 5.07 11.45
N PRO A 76 -9.21 4.37 10.35
CA PRO A 76 -9.63 2.97 10.19
C PRO A 76 -9.08 2.06 11.29
N ALA A 77 -7.82 2.20 11.71
CA ALA A 77 -7.24 1.38 12.78
C ALA A 77 -7.91 1.69 14.12
N MET A 78 -7.98 2.98 14.47
CA MET A 78 -8.60 3.43 15.72
C MET A 78 -10.03 2.93 15.87
N VAL A 79 -10.87 3.03 14.83
CA VAL A 79 -12.28 2.62 14.92
C VAL A 79 -12.43 1.10 14.88
N ILE A 80 -11.75 0.42 13.96
CA ILE A 80 -11.98 -1.00 13.73
C ILE A 80 -11.44 -1.84 14.90
N TYR A 81 -10.23 -1.55 15.38
CA TYR A 81 -9.64 -2.33 16.47
C TYR A 81 -10.21 -2.00 17.85
N SER A 82 -10.83 -0.84 18.05
CA SER A 82 -11.56 -0.54 19.30
C SER A 82 -12.91 -1.26 19.40
N LEU A 83 -13.47 -1.71 18.27
CA LEU A 83 -14.82 -2.27 18.21
C LEU A 83 -14.85 -3.79 18.01
N PHE A 84 -13.76 -4.37 17.49
CA PHE A 84 -13.72 -5.78 17.11
C PHE A 84 -12.46 -6.47 17.64
N PRO A 85 -12.52 -7.78 17.95
CA PRO A 85 -11.34 -8.55 18.31
C PRO A 85 -10.28 -8.53 17.19
N PRO A 86 -8.98 -8.65 17.51
CA PRO A 86 -7.88 -8.43 16.57
C PRO A 86 -7.99 -9.17 15.22
N MET A 87 -8.40 -10.44 15.23
CA MET A 87 -8.60 -11.22 13.99
C MET A 87 -9.68 -10.64 13.06
N SER A 88 -10.84 -10.34 13.62
CA SER A 88 -11.96 -9.78 12.87
C SER A 88 -11.66 -8.35 12.45
N ALA A 89 -11.00 -7.59 13.33
CA ALA A 89 -10.54 -6.24 13.07
C ALA A 89 -9.58 -6.20 11.87
N PHE A 90 -8.58 -7.08 11.82
CA PHE A 90 -7.64 -7.14 10.70
C PHE A 90 -8.33 -7.47 9.36
N THR A 91 -9.25 -8.43 9.36
CA THR A 91 -10.03 -8.77 8.16
C THR A 91 -10.89 -7.59 7.68
N LEU A 92 -11.58 -6.91 8.60
CA LEU A 92 -12.39 -5.74 8.30
C LEU A 92 -11.54 -4.56 7.85
N PHE A 93 -10.35 -4.40 8.42
CA PHE A 93 -9.37 -3.40 8.05
C PHE A 93 -8.91 -3.61 6.60
N ALA A 94 -8.51 -4.82 6.22
CA ALA A 94 -8.17 -5.14 4.83
C ALA A 94 -9.36 -4.87 3.89
N ALA A 95 -10.56 -5.34 4.23
CA ALA A 95 -11.78 -5.13 3.45
C ALA A 95 -12.10 -3.65 3.25
N PHE A 96 -11.98 -2.84 4.31
CA PHE A 96 -12.19 -1.40 4.24
C PHE A 96 -11.33 -0.76 3.17
N HIS A 97 -10.02 -1.01 3.16
CA HIS A 97 -9.12 -0.35 2.22
C HIS A 97 -9.40 -0.74 0.77
N LEU A 98 -9.71 -2.02 0.51
CA LEU A 98 -10.03 -2.50 -0.84
C LEU A 98 -11.31 -1.84 -1.37
N VAL A 99 -12.39 -1.90 -0.58
CA VAL A 99 -13.68 -1.30 -0.95
C VAL A 99 -13.54 0.22 -1.09
N PHE A 100 -12.84 0.87 -0.17
CA PHE A 100 -12.65 2.31 -0.17
C PHE A 100 -11.83 2.77 -1.38
N ALA A 101 -10.72 2.09 -1.70
CA ALA A 101 -9.90 2.38 -2.88
C ALA A 101 -10.73 2.24 -4.18
N GLY A 102 -11.48 1.15 -4.32
CA GLY A 102 -12.34 0.91 -5.49
C GLY A 102 -13.45 1.95 -5.66
N ILE A 103 -14.17 2.27 -4.58
CA ILE A 103 -15.26 3.26 -4.60
C ILE A 103 -14.73 4.66 -4.90
N THR A 104 -13.62 5.08 -4.27
CA THR A 104 -13.08 6.42 -4.48
C THR A 104 -12.46 6.57 -5.87
N ALA A 105 -11.81 5.54 -6.41
CA ALA A 105 -11.32 5.51 -7.79
C ALA A 105 -12.47 5.52 -8.81
N PHE A 106 -13.55 4.77 -8.56
CA PHE A 106 -14.79 4.85 -9.33
C PHE A 106 -15.37 6.28 -9.31
N ALA A 107 -15.50 6.88 -8.13
CA ALA A 107 -16.02 8.23 -7.97
C ALA A 107 -15.15 9.27 -8.70
N LEU A 108 -13.83 9.15 -8.62
CA LEU A 108 -12.89 9.97 -9.37
C LEU A 108 -13.12 9.84 -10.87
N GLY A 109 -13.19 8.62 -11.41
CA GLY A 109 -13.51 8.37 -12.82
C GLY A 109 -14.84 9.02 -13.24
N ARG A 110 -15.87 8.95 -12.39
CA ARG A 110 -17.17 9.61 -12.64
C ARG A 110 -17.05 11.12 -12.68
N VAL A 111 -16.31 11.74 -11.76
CA VAL A 111 -16.05 13.18 -11.74
C VAL A 111 -15.21 13.63 -12.94
N LEU A 112 -14.28 12.81 -13.43
CA LEU A 112 -13.53 13.05 -14.66
C LEU A 112 -14.38 12.88 -15.94
N GLY A 113 -15.60 12.36 -15.80
CA GLY A 113 -16.60 12.30 -16.87
C GLY A 113 -16.64 10.97 -17.61
N PHE A 114 -16.05 9.90 -17.06
CA PHE A 114 -16.17 8.55 -17.59
C PHE A 114 -17.60 8.03 -17.48
N THR A 115 -18.04 7.15 -18.37
CA THR A 115 -19.30 6.39 -18.20
C THR A 115 -19.26 5.54 -16.93
N VAL A 116 -20.41 4.99 -16.51
CA VAL A 116 -20.49 4.12 -15.32
C VAL A 116 -19.59 2.90 -15.45
N PHE A 117 -19.59 2.23 -16.60
CA PHE A 117 -18.74 1.05 -16.83
C PHE A 117 -17.26 1.40 -16.90
N ALA A 118 -16.89 2.50 -17.55
CA ALA A 118 -15.52 2.98 -17.58
C ALA A 118 -14.99 3.30 -16.17
N ALA A 119 -15.80 3.97 -15.35
CA ALA A 119 -15.47 4.21 -13.95
C ALA A 119 -15.41 2.92 -13.13
N LEU A 120 -16.26 1.93 -13.43
CA LEU A 120 -16.21 0.61 -12.79
C LEU A 120 -14.90 -0.10 -13.11
N VAL A 121 -14.44 -0.06 -14.37
CA VAL A 121 -13.11 -0.60 -14.75
C VAL A 121 -12.00 0.11 -13.99
N THR A 122 -12.04 1.44 -13.87
CA THR A 122 -11.06 2.17 -13.03
C THR A 122 -11.09 1.70 -11.58
N GLY A 123 -12.28 1.53 -10.98
CA GLY A 123 -12.42 1.05 -9.61
C GLY A 123 -11.90 -0.37 -9.42
N VAL A 124 -12.25 -1.30 -10.31
CA VAL A 124 -11.82 -2.70 -10.26
C VAL A 124 -10.32 -2.82 -10.51
N ALA A 125 -9.77 -2.11 -11.51
CA ALA A 125 -8.34 -2.11 -11.80
C ALA A 125 -7.53 -1.56 -10.63
N TYR A 126 -8.02 -0.53 -9.94
CA TYR A 126 -7.31 0.05 -8.81
C TYR A 126 -7.42 -0.85 -7.57
N GLN A 127 -8.64 -1.26 -7.19
CA GLN A 127 -8.86 -2.03 -5.95
C GLN A 127 -8.14 -3.38 -5.92
N PHE A 128 -7.85 -3.98 -7.07
CA PHE A 128 -7.14 -5.25 -7.18
C PHE A 128 -5.70 -5.11 -7.66
N SER A 129 -5.15 -3.90 -7.65
CA SER A 129 -3.72 -3.70 -7.88
C SER A 129 -2.90 -4.10 -6.63
N PRO A 130 -1.60 -4.41 -6.77
CA PRO A 130 -0.75 -5.03 -5.76
C PRO A 130 -0.65 -4.39 -4.39
N PHE A 131 -1.15 -3.16 -4.19
CA PHE A 131 -1.27 -2.63 -2.83
C PHE A 131 -2.24 -3.47 -1.96
N VAL A 132 -2.99 -4.42 -2.54
CA VAL A 132 -3.71 -5.49 -1.81
C VAL A 132 -2.76 -6.43 -1.08
N GLU A 133 -1.63 -6.82 -1.68
CA GLU A 133 -0.61 -7.65 -1.01
C GLU A 133 0.11 -6.83 0.09
N GLY A 134 0.13 -5.51 -0.03
CA GLY A 134 0.40 -4.61 1.10
C GLY A 134 -0.52 -4.86 2.31
N ALA A 135 -1.78 -5.25 2.10
CA ALA A 135 -2.70 -5.55 3.20
C ALA A 135 -2.41 -6.89 3.88
N GLU A 136 -1.56 -7.74 3.26
CA GLU A 136 -1.21 -9.08 3.75
C GLU A 136 0.10 -9.07 4.56
N CYS A 137 1.10 -8.28 4.16
CA CYS A 137 2.40 -8.26 4.85
C CYS A 137 2.76 -6.94 5.55
N CYS A 138 2.46 -5.79 4.95
CA CYS A 138 2.93 -4.47 5.41
C CYS A 138 1.85 -3.42 5.14
N GLY A 139 0.85 -3.35 6.02
CA GLY A 139 -0.39 -2.58 5.83
C GLY A 139 -0.18 -1.12 5.42
N VAL A 140 0.98 -0.54 5.75
CA VAL A 140 1.40 0.82 5.43
C VAL A 140 1.24 1.19 3.95
N ARG A 141 1.50 0.26 3.01
CA ARG A 141 1.36 0.53 1.56
C ARG A 141 -0.10 0.79 1.19
N THR A 142 -0.98 -0.07 1.67
CA THR A 142 -2.44 -0.01 1.47
C THR A 142 -3.05 1.21 2.15
N GLN A 143 -2.55 1.56 3.35
CA GLN A 143 -2.99 2.71 4.11
C GLN A 143 -2.68 4.05 3.45
N VAL A 144 -1.73 4.11 2.52
CA VAL A 144 -1.49 5.32 1.71
C VAL A 144 -2.25 5.26 0.39
N ALA A 145 -2.11 4.16 -0.35
CA ALA A 145 -2.69 4.04 -1.69
C ALA A 145 -4.22 4.24 -1.68
N SER A 146 -4.92 3.63 -0.72
CA SER A 146 -6.38 3.67 -0.64
C SER A 146 -6.97 5.09 -0.55
N TRP A 147 -6.25 6.05 0.03
CA TRP A 147 -6.68 7.45 0.16
C TRP A 147 -6.36 8.31 -1.05
N LEU A 148 -5.49 7.82 -1.95
CA LEU A 148 -5.03 8.59 -3.10
C LEU A 148 -6.18 9.00 -4.02
N PRO A 149 -7.11 8.13 -4.46
CA PRO A 149 -8.19 8.57 -5.33
C PRO A 149 -9.12 9.59 -4.67
N LEU A 150 -9.38 9.48 -3.36
CA LEU A 150 -10.17 10.46 -2.61
C LEU A 150 -9.50 11.83 -2.61
N SER A 151 -8.18 11.88 -2.45
CA SER A 151 -7.43 13.13 -2.46
C SER A 151 -7.57 13.88 -3.80
N LEU A 152 -7.46 13.16 -4.93
CA LEU A 152 -7.60 13.71 -6.28
C LEU A 152 -9.05 14.10 -6.57
N LEU A 153 -10.01 13.33 -6.06
CA LEU A 153 -11.44 13.62 -6.16
C LEU A 153 -11.79 14.95 -5.47
N GLY A 154 -11.28 15.16 -4.24
CA GLY A 154 -11.46 16.41 -3.51
C GLY A 154 -10.87 17.61 -4.26
N ILE A 155 -9.68 17.47 -4.87
CA ILE A 155 -9.09 18.51 -5.72
C ILE A 155 -10.01 18.86 -6.89
N GLU A 156 -10.49 17.87 -7.64
CA GLU A 156 -11.36 18.09 -8.80
C GLU A 156 -12.66 18.81 -8.44
N LEU A 157 -13.26 18.47 -7.30
CA LEU A 157 -14.50 19.08 -6.85
C LEU A 157 -14.28 20.47 -6.26
N ALA A 158 -13.19 20.69 -5.51
CA ALA A 158 -12.80 22.01 -5.02
C ALA A 158 -12.58 22.99 -6.18
N LEU A 159 -11.87 22.58 -7.24
CA LEU A 159 -11.57 23.43 -8.40
C LEU A 159 -12.81 23.79 -9.23
N ARG A 160 -13.89 22.99 -9.16
CA ARG A 160 -15.15 23.24 -9.89
C ARG A 160 -16.17 24.04 -9.09
N CYS A 161 -15.99 24.17 -7.78
CA CYS A 161 -16.94 24.85 -6.91
C CYS A 161 -16.77 26.38 -6.97
N PRO A 162 -17.87 27.15 -7.12
CA PRO A 162 -17.81 28.60 -7.13
C PRO A 162 -17.74 29.23 -5.73
N THR A 163 -18.29 28.58 -4.69
CA THR A 163 -18.40 29.14 -3.34
C THR A 163 -17.29 28.66 -2.41
N TRP A 164 -16.78 29.56 -1.55
CA TRP A 164 -15.71 29.27 -0.59
C TRP A 164 -16.08 28.18 0.41
N LEU A 165 -17.31 28.16 0.93
CA LEU A 165 -17.74 27.14 1.89
C LEU A 165 -17.70 25.73 1.27
N ARG A 166 -18.16 25.56 0.02
CA ARG A 166 -18.08 24.27 -0.68
C ARG A 166 -16.64 23.89 -1.01
N ARG A 167 -15.79 24.87 -1.36
CA ARG A 167 -14.36 24.64 -1.54
C ARG A 167 -13.70 24.15 -0.26
N ALA A 168 -14.00 24.77 0.88
CA ALA A 168 -13.52 24.33 2.19
C ALA A 168 -13.94 22.90 2.52
N GLY A 169 -15.18 22.52 2.21
CA GLY A 169 -15.63 21.13 2.32
C GLY A 169 -14.77 20.17 1.51
N TRP A 170 -14.48 20.49 0.24
CA TRP A 170 -13.65 19.63 -0.61
C TRP A 170 -12.15 19.67 -0.28
N TRP A 171 -11.63 20.80 0.23
CA TRP A 171 -10.28 20.87 0.81
C TRP A 171 -10.18 20.02 2.06
N SER A 172 -11.24 19.96 2.87
CA SER A 172 -11.30 19.08 4.04
C SER A 172 -11.29 17.60 3.61
N VAL A 173 -11.91 17.25 2.48
CA VAL A 173 -11.85 15.88 1.93
C VAL A 173 -10.42 15.52 1.50
N THR A 174 -9.74 16.37 0.73
CA THR A 174 -8.33 16.12 0.35
C THR A 174 -7.42 16.18 1.58
N GLY A 175 -7.67 17.09 2.51
CA GLY A 175 -6.96 17.22 3.78
C GLY A 175 -7.11 15.97 4.65
N LEU A 176 -8.31 15.43 4.78
CA LEU A 176 -8.55 14.16 5.46
C LEU A 176 -7.72 13.04 4.83
N ALA A 177 -7.75 12.90 3.49
CA ALA A 177 -6.93 11.91 2.80
C ALA A 177 -5.43 12.07 3.09
N ILE A 178 -4.90 13.31 3.09
CA ILE A 178 -3.51 13.60 3.46
C ILE A 178 -3.24 13.22 4.91
N SER A 179 -4.14 13.58 5.84
CA SER A 179 -4.01 13.25 7.25
C SER A 179 -3.93 11.74 7.47
N GLN A 180 -4.75 10.97 6.76
CA GLN A 180 -4.75 9.52 6.86
C GLN A 180 -3.51 8.87 6.23
N MET A 181 -2.99 9.40 5.11
CA MET A 181 -1.70 8.96 4.56
C MET A 181 -0.55 9.22 5.54
N LEU A 182 -0.50 10.42 6.14
CA LEU A 182 0.49 10.77 7.18
C LEU A 182 0.33 9.91 8.43
N ALA A 183 -0.91 9.50 8.73
CA ALA A 183 -1.19 8.69 9.90
C ALA A 183 -0.85 7.21 9.73
N GLY A 184 -1.01 6.67 8.52
CA GLY A 184 -0.75 5.28 8.21
C GLY A 184 0.69 4.99 7.80
N TRP A 185 1.37 5.92 7.13
CA TRP A 185 2.80 5.76 6.79
C TRP A 185 3.53 7.09 6.63
N LEU A 186 4.05 7.59 7.75
CA LEU A 186 4.92 8.75 7.76
C LEU A 186 6.30 8.37 7.18
N GLY A 187 6.83 9.19 6.27
CA GLY A 187 8.08 8.91 5.55
C GLY A 187 7.82 8.78 4.04
N GLN A 188 8.43 7.78 3.39
CA GLN A 188 8.37 7.60 1.94
C GLN A 188 6.93 7.58 1.39
N GLY A 189 6.02 6.82 2.02
CA GLY A 189 4.63 6.68 1.58
C GLY A 189 3.89 8.01 1.47
N ALA A 190 3.72 8.70 2.60
CA ALA A 190 3.07 10.01 2.62
C ALA A 190 3.81 11.05 1.76
N TYR A 191 5.13 10.99 1.66
CA TYR A 191 5.91 11.88 0.78
C TYR A 191 5.50 11.70 -0.68
N TYR A 192 5.50 10.47 -1.20
CA TYR A 192 5.08 10.20 -2.58
C TYR A 192 3.59 10.53 -2.81
N GLY A 193 2.75 10.33 -1.80
CA GLY A 193 1.34 10.74 -1.84
C GLY A 193 1.18 12.25 -2.00
N LEU A 194 1.89 13.04 -1.18
CA LEU A 194 1.91 14.50 -1.27
C LEU A 194 2.46 14.99 -2.61
N LEU A 195 3.51 14.37 -3.14
CA LEU A 195 4.04 14.69 -4.48
C LEU A 195 3.01 14.43 -5.57
N THR A 196 2.27 13.31 -5.49
CA THR A 196 1.21 12.98 -6.45
C THR A 196 0.07 14.00 -6.40
N ILE A 197 -0.37 14.37 -5.20
CA ILE A 197 -1.40 15.40 -4.96
C ILE A 197 -0.94 16.75 -5.51
N ALA A 198 0.30 17.15 -5.22
CA ALA A 198 0.88 18.40 -5.69
C ALA A 198 1.01 18.44 -7.22
N ALA A 199 1.53 17.36 -7.83
CA ALA A 199 1.67 17.24 -9.28
C ALA A 199 0.30 17.32 -9.98
N TYR A 200 -0.71 16.62 -9.44
CA TYR A 200 -2.05 16.66 -9.99
C TYR A 200 -2.71 18.04 -9.83
N LEU A 201 -2.58 18.68 -8.68
CA LEU A 201 -3.10 20.03 -8.44
C LEU A 201 -2.43 21.07 -9.35
N ALA A 202 -1.10 21.00 -9.51
CA ALA A 202 -0.34 21.86 -10.41
C ALA A 202 -0.78 21.66 -11.86
N PHE A 203 -0.91 20.41 -12.32
CA PHE A 203 -1.45 20.11 -13.63
C PHE A 203 -2.86 20.68 -13.81
N ARG A 204 -3.75 20.48 -12.83
CA ARG A 204 -5.15 20.93 -12.90
C ARG A 204 -5.36 22.41 -12.74
N THR A 205 -4.38 23.17 -12.26
CA THR A 205 -4.48 24.64 -12.16
C THR A 205 -3.71 25.33 -13.28
N LEU A 206 -2.50 24.87 -13.59
CA LEU A 206 -1.60 25.52 -14.55
C LEU A 206 -1.84 25.10 -16.00
N VAL A 207 -2.03 23.80 -16.25
CA VAL A 207 -2.07 23.22 -17.60
C VAL A 207 -3.51 23.05 -18.08
N ALA A 208 -4.35 22.39 -17.28
CA ALA A 208 -5.71 22.02 -17.65
C ALA A 208 -6.77 22.51 -16.61
N PRO A 209 -6.88 23.83 -16.38
CA PRO A 209 -7.88 24.39 -15.48
C PRO A 209 -9.31 24.02 -15.92
N PRO A 210 -10.26 23.83 -14.99
CA PRO A 210 -11.67 23.63 -15.34
C PRO A 210 -12.24 24.79 -16.18
N THR A 211 -11.71 26.00 -15.96
CA THR A 211 -12.05 27.22 -16.69
C THR A 211 -10.87 27.62 -17.58
N THR A 212 -11.04 27.54 -18.90
CA THR A 212 -9.96 27.65 -19.89
C THR A 212 -9.46 29.08 -20.12
N SER A 213 -10.25 30.10 -19.77
CA SER A 213 -9.96 31.53 -20.01
C SER A 213 -9.12 32.21 -18.91
N LEU A 214 -8.56 31.46 -17.96
CA LEU A 214 -7.79 32.05 -16.87
C LEU A 214 -6.39 32.49 -17.31
N SER A 215 -6.01 33.71 -16.90
CA SER A 215 -4.63 34.23 -17.04
C SER A 215 -3.63 33.44 -16.21
N LEU A 216 -2.33 33.48 -16.57
CA LEU A 216 -1.29 32.77 -15.84
C LEU A 216 -1.25 33.17 -14.35
N ARG A 217 -1.41 34.46 -14.04
CA ARG A 217 -1.49 34.94 -12.65
C ARG A 217 -2.64 34.29 -11.90
N ALA A 218 -3.84 34.23 -12.49
CA ALA A 218 -5.00 33.58 -11.87
C ALA A 218 -4.79 32.07 -11.65
N ARG A 219 -4.09 31.39 -12.57
CA ARG A 219 -3.74 29.97 -12.44
C ARG A 219 -2.75 29.73 -11.29
N LEU A 220 -1.72 30.57 -11.18
CA LEU A 220 -0.74 30.53 -10.08
C LEU A 220 -1.42 30.84 -8.73
N THR A 221 -2.28 31.85 -8.67
CA THR A 221 -3.07 32.13 -7.47
C THR A 221 -3.96 30.94 -7.08
N ALA A 222 -4.60 30.28 -8.05
CA ALA A 222 -5.39 29.08 -7.79
C ALA A 222 -4.52 27.94 -7.24
N LEU A 223 -3.33 27.70 -7.81
CA LEU A 223 -2.39 26.71 -7.28
C LEU A 223 -2.03 27.00 -5.83
N LEU A 224 -1.64 28.24 -5.52
CA LEU A 224 -1.24 28.64 -4.16
C LEU A 224 -2.40 28.54 -3.16
N VAL A 225 -3.58 29.04 -3.52
CA VAL A 225 -4.76 29.02 -2.63
C VAL A 225 -5.23 27.59 -2.37
N HIS A 226 -5.40 26.78 -3.42
CA HIS A 226 -5.85 25.40 -3.25
C HIS A 226 -4.78 24.55 -2.56
N GLY A 227 -3.50 24.77 -2.88
CA GLY A 227 -2.37 24.08 -2.26
C GLY A 227 -2.26 24.40 -0.77
N ALA A 228 -2.24 25.69 -0.41
CA ALA A 228 -2.16 26.13 0.98
C ALA A 228 -3.36 25.64 1.80
N ALA A 229 -4.58 25.72 1.26
CA ALA A 229 -5.77 25.23 1.95
C ALA A 229 -5.72 23.72 2.19
N VAL A 230 -5.39 22.92 1.16
CA VAL A 230 -5.30 21.46 1.30
C VAL A 230 -4.22 21.06 2.30
N LEU A 231 -3.05 21.72 2.29
CA LEU A 231 -2.00 21.48 3.27
C LEU A 231 -2.42 21.88 4.68
N LEU A 232 -3.10 23.03 4.84
CA LEU A 232 -3.61 23.48 6.14
C LEU A 232 -4.60 22.47 6.73
N PHE A 233 -5.59 22.01 5.95
CA PHE A 233 -6.52 20.99 6.41
C PHE A 233 -5.81 19.64 6.65
N GLY A 234 -4.90 19.25 5.77
CA GLY A 234 -4.17 17.98 5.89
C GLY A 234 -3.30 17.89 7.13
N PHE A 235 -2.38 18.83 7.30
CA PHE A 235 -1.50 18.86 8.47
C PHE A 235 -2.23 19.26 9.74
N GLY A 236 -3.27 20.10 9.65
CA GLY A 236 -4.12 20.44 10.79
C GLY A 236 -4.84 19.22 11.36
N LEU A 237 -5.45 18.39 10.51
CA LEU A 237 -6.10 17.14 10.93
C LEU A 237 -5.08 16.08 11.39
N ALA A 238 -3.87 16.08 10.82
CA ALA A 238 -2.80 15.14 11.18
C ALA A 238 -2.02 15.52 12.43
N ALA A 239 -2.20 16.74 12.97
CA ALA A 239 -1.30 17.33 13.96
C ALA A 239 -1.12 16.45 15.21
N ALA A 240 -2.19 15.87 15.74
CA ALA A 240 -2.15 15.02 16.93
C ALA A 240 -1.37 13.70 16.73
N GLY A 241 -1.14 13.28 15.49
CA GLY A 241 -0.33 12.11 15.16
C GLY A 241 1.08 12.51 14.72
N VAL A 242 1.22 13.54 13.89
CA VAL A 242 2.51 13.96 13.32
C VAL A 242 3.43 14.59 14.38
N LEU A 243 2.90 15.41 15.29
CA LEU A 243 3.72 16.09 16.29
C LEU A 243 4.44 15.13 17.25
N PRO A 244 3.77 14.17 17.92
CA PRO A 244 4.47 13.21 18.77
C PRO A 244 5.45 12.33 17.98
N ARG A 245 5.14 12.02 16.70
CA ARG A 245 6.04 11.26 15.82
C ARG A 245 7.33 11.99 15.51
N ILE A 246 7.26 13.28 15.20
CA ILE A 246 8.46 14.08 14.95
C ILE A 246 9.36 14.12 16.20
N ASP A 247 8.77 14.24 17.39
CA ASP A 247 9.55 14.23 18.64
C ASP A 247 10.19 12.85 18.91
N ALA A 248 9.42 11.77 18.79
CA ALA A 248 9.91 10.42 19.02
C ALA A 248 11.00 10.02 18.02
N VAL A 249 10.79 10.26 16.72
CA VAL A 249 11.79 10.01 15.68
C VAL A 249 13.01 10.90 15.88
N GLY A 250 12.84 12.15 16.32
CA GLY A 250 13.96 13.05 16.63
C GLY A 250 14.89 12.53 17.74
N ARG A 251 14.44 11.57 18.57
CA ARG A 251 15.20 10.96 19.67
C ARG A 251 15.50 9.48 19.43
N SER A 252 15.22 8.97 18.22
CA SER A 252 15.40 7.57 17.89
C SER A 252 16.75 7.28 17.23
N ASN A 253 17.06 6.01 17.08
CA ASN A 253 18.15 5.49 16.25
C ASN A 253 18.06 5.94 14.77
N LEU A 254 16.89 6.42 14.32
CA LEU A 254 16.65 6.96 12.98
C LEU A 254 16.53 8.50 12.96
N ALA A 255 17.00 9.18 14.01
CA ALA A 255 16.93 10.64 14.10
C ALA A 255 17.50 11.30 12.85
N GLY A 256 16.68 12.18 12.26
CA GLY A 256 17.03 12.80 11.00
C GLY A 256 17.21 11.79 9.86
N GLY A 257 16.44 10.71 9.77
CA GLY A 257 16.41 9.80 8.61
C GLY A 257 17.77 9.17 8.26
N ALA A 258 18.60 8.93 9.27
CA ALA A 258 19.92 8.34 9.09
C ALA A 258 19.81 6.81 9.01
N TYR A 259 19.76 6.27 7.80
CA TYR A 259 19.84 4.82 7.55
C TYR A 259 21.30 4.32 7.45
N GLN A 260 22.24 4.96 8.15
CA GLN A 260 23.67 4.59 8.11
C GLN A 260 23.99 3.45 9.07
N GLY A 261 25.12 2.74 8.85
CA GLY A 261 25.54 1.64 9.72
C GLY A 261 24.67 0.40 9.56
N ASN A 262 24.13 -0.14 10.65
CA ASN A 262 23.36 -1.40 10.65
C ASN A 262 22.00 -1.31 9.95
N ALA A 263 21.58 -0.11 9.53
CA ALA A 263 20.42 0.09 8.68
C ALA A 263 20.73 0.00 7.18
N ALA A 264 22.00 0.09 6.78
CA ALA A 264 22.41 0.09 5.38
C ALA A 264 22.25 -1.28 4.71
N GLU A 265 22.34 -2.38 5.46
CA GLU A 265 22.17 -3.75 4.95
C GLU A 265 20.71 -4.07 4.57
N SER A 266 19.75 -3.28 5.05
CA SER A 266 18.31 -3.45 4.77
C SER A 266 17.80 -2.68 3.54
N GLY A 267 18.62 -1.80 2.97
CA GLY A 267 18.23 -0.95 1.85
C GLY A 267 18.42 -1.61 0.48
N GLU A 268 17.71 -1.12 -0.53
CA GLU A 268 18.01 -1.46 -1.93
C GLU A 268 19.36 -0.85 -2.31
N THR A 269 20.40 -1.67 -2.39
CA THR A 269 21.79 -1.21 -2.63
C THR A 269 22.06 -0.79 -4.08
N SER A 270 21.18 -1.13 -5.02
CA SER A 270 21.24 -0.71 -6.41
C SER A 270 19.86 -0.35 -6.98
N GLY A 271 19.84 0.68 -7.83
CA GLY A 271 18.65 1.03 -8.59
C GLY A 271 18.26 -0.08 -9.57
N TRP A 272 16.99 -0.14 -9.91
CA TRP A 272 16.47 -1.09 -10.88
C TRP A 272 16.93 -0.73 -12.30
N HIS A 273 17.07 -1.74 -13.14
CA HIS A 273 17.21 -1.57 -14.59
C HIS A 273 15.89 -1.94 -15.30
N LEU A 274 15.78 -1.59 -16.59
CA LEU A 274 14.51 -1.68 -17.32
C LEU A 274 13.91 -3.09 -17.34
N MET A 275 14.71 -4.14 -17.59
CA MET A 275 14.20 -5.51 -17.66
C MET A 275 13.72 -6.01 -16.30
N HIS A 276 14.45 -5.76 -15.22
CA HIS A 276 13.99 -6.05 -13.87
C HIS A 276 12.72 -5.30 -13.50
N ALA A 277 12.59 -4.02 -13.85
CA ALA A 277 11.36 -3.27 -13.61
C ALA A 277 10.16 -3.80 -14.41
N LEU A 278 10.36 -4.17 -15.68
CA LEU A 278 9.31 -4.75 -16.52
C LEU A 278 8.89 -6.14 -16.01
N ASP A 279 9.85 -6.96 -15.61
CA ASP A 279 9.60 -8.25 -14.97
C ASP A 279 8.75 -8.08 -13.71
N ARG A 280 9.14 -7.18 -12.80
CA ARG A 280 8.40 -6.93 -11.54
C ARG A 280 6.95 -6.47 -11.75
N VAL A 281 6.67 -5.78 -12.87
CA VAL A 281 5.36 -5.21 -13.16
C VAL A 281 4.49 -6.09 -14.08
N LEU A 282 5.09 -6.98 -14.88
CA LEU A 282 4.36 -7.81 -15.86
C LEU A 282 4.43 -9.32 -15.58
N THR A 283 5.30 -9.75 -14.69
CA THR A 283 5.42 -11.15 -14.28
C THR A 283 4.79 -11.34 -12.91
N VAL A 284 4.07 -12.46 -12.76
CA VAL A 284 3.64 -12.94 -11.45
C VAL A 284 4.84 -13.69 -10.87
N ASP A 285 5.53 -13.08 -9.91
CA ASP A 285 6.59 -13.74 -9.13
C ASP A 285 5.94 -14.80 -8.20
N ASP A 286 6.62 -15.93 -7.98
CA ASP A 286 6.07 -17.16 -7.39
C ASP A 286 5.54 -16.99 -5.96
N GLU A 287 5.82 -15.85 -5.29
CA GLU A 287 5.37 -15.66 -3.91
C GLU A 287 4.69 -14.33 -3.57
N ARG A 288 4.78 -13.25 -4.37
CA ARG A 288 4.45 -11.92 -3.80
C ARG A 288 3.62 -10.94 -4.62
N TYR A 289 3.35 -11.10 -5.92
CA TYR A 289 2.51 -10.14 -6.71
C TYR A 289 2.84 -8.63 -6.52
N GLN A 290 3.99 -8.28 -5.92
CA GLN A 290 4.20 -7.01 -5.21
C GLN A 290 3.99 -5.75 -6.03
N TRP A 291 4.29 -5.85 -7.31
CA TRP A 291 4.24 -4.74 -8.26
C TRP A 291 3.49 -5.10 -9.55
N TYR A 292 2.84 -6.25 -9.59
CA TYR A 292 2.14 -6.78 -10.76
C TYR A 292 0.97 -5.91 -11.25
N LEU A 293 1.08 -5.32 -12.44
CA LEU A 293 0.06 -4.42 -12.99
C LEU A 293 -1.20 -5.10 -13.51
N ALA A 294 -1.17 -6.41 -13.77
CA ALA A 294 -2.10 -7.13 -14.63
C ALA A 294 -1.93 -6.83 -16.13
N GLY A 295 -1.89 -7.89 -16.93
CA GLY A 295 -1.82 -7.84 -18.39
C GLY A 295 -3.04 -7.15 -19.02
N ALA A 296 -4.24 -7.39 -18.48
CA ALA A 296 -5.47 -6.74 -18.97
C ALA A 296 -5.43 -5.21 -18.75
N VAL A 297 -4.97 -4.77 -17.57
CA VAL A 297 -4.85 -3.34 -17.25
C VAL A 297 -3.73 -2.70 -18.07
N PHE A 298 -2.58 -3.36 -18.21
CA PHE A 298 -1.50 -2.94 -19.10
C PHE A 298 -2.00 -2.69 -20.52
N ALA A 299 -2.71 -3.67 -21.10
CA ALA A 299 -3.18 -3.57 -22.47
C ALA A 299 -4.16 -2.39 -22.68
N LEU A 300 -5.10 -2.21 -21.74
CA LEU A 300 -6.04 -1.09 -21.77
C LEU A 300 -5.35 0.26 -21.53
N ALA A 301 -4.34 0.33 -20.66
CA ALA A 301 -3.59 1.55 -20.38
C ALA A 301 -2.76 2.00 -21.60
N VAL A 302 -2.08 1.07 -22.28
CA VAL A 302 -1.32 1.35 -23.52
C VAL A 302 -2.24 1.79 -24.66
N ALA A 303 -3.46 1.27 -24.73
CA ALA A 303 -4.45 1.68 -25.72
C ALA A 303 -5.00 3.10 -25.49
N ALA A 304 -4.97 3.61 -24.25
CA ALA A 304 -5.66 4.84 -23.86
C ALA A 304 -5.23 6.10 -24.64
N PRO A 305 -3.93 6.37 -24.86
CA PRO A 305 -3.50 7.52 -25.65
C PRO A 305 -3.97 7.47 -27.11
N LEU A 306 -4.14 6.27 -27.67
CA LEU A 306 -4.56 6.06 -29.06
C LEU A 306 -6.06 6.28 -29.27
N VAL A 307 -6.86 6.08 -28.21
CA VAL A 307 -8.32 6.24 -28.24
C VAL A 307 -8.78 7.50 -27.50
N ALA A 308 -7.84 8.31 -27.02
CA ALA A 308 -8.12 9.53 -26.27
C ALA A 308 -9.04 10.46 -27.09
N PRO A 309 -10.16 10.91 -26.52
CA PRO A 309 -11.12 11.72 -27.26
C PRO A 309 -10.49 13.06 -27.69
N PRO A 310 -10.93 13.64 -28.82
CA PRO A 310 -10.39 14.90 -29.34
C PRO A 310 -10.66 16.11 -28.42
N VAL A 311 -11.47 15.92 -27.36
CA VAL A 311 -11.72 16.94 -26.34
C VAL A 311 -10.41 17.25 -25.60
N ALA A 312 -9.86 18.43 -25.86
CA ALA A 312 -8.55 18.88 -25.37
C ALA A 312 -8.33 18.61 -23.87
N ARG A 313 -9.33 18.88 -23.03
CA ARG A 313 -9.25 18.63 -21.58
C ARG A 313 -9.06 17.16 -21.21
N ARG A 314 -9.80 16.25 -21.88
CA ARG A 314 -9.70 14.81 -21.62
C ARG A 314 -8.37 14.26 -22.14
N ARG A 315 -7.92 14.75 -23.31
CA ARG A 315 -6.60 14.41 -23.84
C ARG A 315 -5.47 14.86 -22.90
N ALA A 316 -5.54 16.08 -22.37
CA ALA A 316 -4.56 16.57 -21.40
C ALA A 316 -4.51 15.71 -20.12
N LEU A 317 -5.67 15.27 -19.61
CA LEU A 317 -5.73 14.34 -18.48
C LEU A 317 -5.02 13.01 -18.79
N MET A 318 -5.22 12.46 -19.98
CA MET A 318 -4.56 11.20 -20.37
C MET A 318 -3.06 11.36 -20.53
N ILE A 319 -2.61 12.48 -21.10
CA ILE A 319 -1.18 12.80 -21.18
C ILE A 319 -0.58 12.93 -19.79
N PHE A 320 -1.25 13.63 -18.87
CA PHE A 320 -0.79 13.74 -17.49
C PHE A 320 -0.64 12.36 -16.83
N PHE A 321 -1.65 11.50 -16.89
CA PHE A 321 -1.55 10.18 -16.26
C PHE A 321 -0.53 9.28 -16.94
N ALA A 322 -0.35 9.35 -18.26
CA ALA A 322 0.71 8.62 -18.95
C ALA A 322 2.11 9.09 -18.51
N VAL A 323 2.35 10.41 -18.48
CA VAL A 323 3.63 10.98 -18.03
C VAL A 323 3.87 10.68 -16.55
N PHE A 324 2.85 10.80 -15.71
CA PHE A 324 2.92 10.46 -14.29
C PHE A 324 3.26 8.97 -14.09
N THR A 325 2.57 8.06 -14.78
CA THR A 325 2.84 6.62 -14.71
C THR A 325 4.27 6.30 -15.12
N LEU A 326 4.77 6.90 -16.20
CA LEU A 326 6.16 6.71 -16.63
C LEU A 326 7.13 7.30 -15.62
N ALA A 327 6.89 8.51 -15.12
CA ALA A 327 7.75 9.15 -14.13
C ALA A 327 7.90 8.28 -12.88
N VAL A 328 6.78 7.79 -12.32
CA VAL A 328 6.78 6.90 -11.15
C VAL A 328 7.42 5.54 -11.48
N PHE A 329 7.17 4.98 -12.66
CA PHE A 329 7.80 3.72 -13.10
C PHE A 329 9.33 3.83 -13.15
N PHE A 330 9.87 4.99 -13.49
CA PHE A 330 11.31 5.22 -13.54
C PHE A 330 11.94 5.62 -12.21
N LEU A 331 11.17 5.93 -11.16
CA LEU A 331 11.75 6.31 -9.85
C LEU A 331 12.54 5.18 -9.16
N PRO A 332 12.23 3.89 -9.30
CA PRO A 332 13.08 2.84 -8.75
C PRO A 332 14.43 2.67 -9.45
N PHE A 333 14.67 3.37 -10.57
CA PHE A 333 15.82 3.11 -11.43
C PHE A 333 17.10 3.76 -10.86
N GLU A 334 18.24 3.39 -11.45
CA GLU A 334 19.47 4.16 -11.26
C GLU A 334 19.26 5.67 -11.53
N PRO A 335 19.98 6.57 -10.83
CA PRO A 335 19.76 8.01 -10.93
C PRO A 335 19.73 8.53 -12.38
N THR A 336 18.58 9.06 -12.76
CA THR A 336 18.32 9.73 -14.04
C THR A 336 18.28 11.26 -13.86
N PRO A 337 18.22 12.08 -14.93
CA PRO A 337 18.05 13.52 -14.79
C PRO A 337 16.82 13.93 -13.95
N LEU A 338 15.75 13.12 -13.96
CA LEU A 338 14.59 13.33 -13.08
C LEU A 338 15.00 13.20 -11.60
N HIS A 339 15.77 12.17 -11.25
CA HIS A 339 16.25 11.97 -9.88
C HIS A 339 17.10 13.14 -9.43
N HIS A 340 18.08 13.58 -10.23
CA HIS A 340 18.90 14.74 -9.87
C HIS A 340 18.09 16.02 -9.64
N ALA A 341 17.07 16.26 -10.48
CA ALA A 341 16.17 17.39 -10.27
C ALA A 341 15.37 17.26 -8.96
N LEU A 342 14.87 16.06 -8.64
CA LEU A 342 14.15 15.81 -7.40
C LEU A 342 15.08 15.92 -6.18
N TYR A 343 16.30 15.36 -6.22
CA TYR A 343 17.31 15.47 -5.16
C TYR A 343 17.72 16.91 -4.89
N ALA A 344 17.81 17.75 -5.93
CA ALA A 344 18.18 19.15 -5.80
C ALA A 344 17.07 20.04 -5.22
N VAL A 345 15.79 19.74 -5.52
CA VAL A 345 14.67 20.62 -5.18
C VAL A 345 13.92 20.15 -3.94
N LEU A 346 13.77 18.84 -3.77
CA LEU A 346 12.91 18.26 -2.74
C LEU A 346 13.70 17.99 -1.46
N PRO A 347 13.24 18.52 -0.31
CA PRO A 347 13.97 18.39 0.94
C PRO A 347 14.07 16.92 1.32
N ARG A 348 15.32 16.47 1.51
CA ARG A 348 15.68 15.13 1.98
C ARG A 348 15.15 13.97 1.13
N PHE A 349 14.73 14.25 -0.11
CA PHE A 349 14.16 13.23 -0.97
C PHE A 349 15.17 12.14 -1.29
N GLU A 350 16.44 12.49 -1.55
CA GLU A 350 17.49 11.53 -1.86
C GLU A 350 17.65 10.44 -0.80
N VAL A 351 17.88 10.85 0.46
CA VAL A 351 18.09 9.92 1.58
C VAL A 351 16.88 9.02 1.81
N LEU A 352 15.66 9.59 1.76
CA LEU A 352 14.45 8.81 1.94
C LEU A 352 14.21 7.86 0.76
N HIS A 353 14.44 8.32 -0.47
CA HIS A 353 14.15 7.56 -1.67
C HIS A 353 15.14 6.40 -1.87
N GLN A 354 16.43 6.64 -1.66
CA GLN A 354 17.49 5.63 -1.83
C GLN A 354 17.43 4.49 -0.82
N HIS A 355 16.76 4.65 0.33
CA HIS A 355 16.61 3.56 1.29
C HIS A 355 15.90 2.35 0.65
N VAL A 356 14.74 2.56 0.04
CA VAL A 356 14.02 1.54 -0.75
C VAL A 356 13.24 2.25 -1.86
N SER A 357 13.83 2.31 -3.05
CA SER A 357 13.36 3.12 -4.17
C SER A 357 12.07 2.58 -4.80
N SER A 358 11.92 1.25 -4.80
CA SER A 358 10.75 0.53 -5.34
C SER A 358 9.43 0.90 -4.68
N ARG A 359 9.45 1.38 -3.42
CA ARG A 359 8.26 1.86 -2.71
C ARG A 359 7.55 3.03 -3.38
N SER A 360 8.23 3.75 -4.29
CA SER A 360 7.60 4.77 -5.13
C SER A 360 6.47 4.20 -6.01
N LEU A 361 6.53 2.91 -6.39
CA LEU A 361 5.53 2.22 -7.20
C LEU A 361 4.18 2.07 -6.50
N VAL A 362 4.06 2.35 -5.19
CA VAL A 362 2.75 2.44 -4.53
C VAL A 362 1.84 3.47 -5.23
N MET A 363 2.42 4.53 -5.81
CA MET A 363 1.68 5.56 -6.55
C MET A 363 1.43 5.21 -8.02
N PHE A 364 2.08 4.17 -8.54
CA PHE A 364 2.08 3.83 -9.97
C PHE A 364 0.67 3.50 -10.48
N PHE A 365 -0.09 2.70 -9.73
CA PHE A 365 -1.30 2.01 -10.22
C PHE A 365 -2.51 2.91 -10.50
N ILE A 366 -2.58 4.12 -9.91
CA ILE A 366 -3.72 5.03 -10.16
C ILE A 366 -3.74 5.51 -11.63
N GLY A 367 -2.57 5.71 -12.24
CA GLY A 367 -2.45 6.15 -13.62
C GLY A 367 -2.97 5.11 -14.62
N PRO A 368 -2.43 3.87 -14.62
CA PRO A 368 -2.95 2.78 -15.46
C PRO A 368 -4.43 2.49 -15.23
N ALA A 369 -4.93 2.51 -13.99
CA ALA A 369 -6.35 2.27 -13.72
C ALA A 369 -7.26 3.36 -14.36
N LEU A 370 -6.85 4.62 -14.31
CA LEU A 370 -7.57 5.72 -14.97
C LEU A 370 -7.46 5.66 -16.49
N MET A 371 -6.29 5.29 -17.02
CA MET A 371 -6.09 5.08 -18.45
C MET A 371 -6.92 3.90 -18.99
N ALA A 372 -6.99 2.79 -18.24
CA ALA A 372 -7.81 1.64 -18.60
C ALA A 372 -9.31 2.01 -18.67
N GLY A 373 -9.80 2.76 -17.67
CA GLY A 373 -11.15 3.32 -17.70
C GLY A 373 -11.37 4.27 -18.88
N ALA A 374 -10.38 5.08 -19.24
CA ALA A 374 -10.49 5.97 -20.40
C ALA A 374 -10.62 5.23 -21.73
N THR A 375 -9.90 4.11 -21.90
CA THR A 375 -10.04 3.23 -23.06
C THR A 375 -11.47 2.70 -23.18
N VAL A 376 -12.03 2.22 -22.08
CA VAL A 376 -13.42 1.74 -22.01
C VAL A 376 -14.42 2.89 -22.25
N ASP A 377 -14.14 4.09 -21.75
CA ASP A 377 -14.99 5.28 -21.99
C ASP A 377 -15.03 5.64 -23.47
N ALA A 378 -13.89 5.58 -24.16
CA ALA A 378 -13.79 5.86 -25.59
C ALA A 378 -14.61 4.87 -26.43
N ILE A 379 -14.57 3.57 -26.08
CA ILE A 379 -15.38 2.52 -26.72
C ILE A 379 -16.87 2.76 -26.47
N ALA A 380 -17.25 3.04 -25.22
CA ALA A 380 -18.64 3.23 -24.84
C ALA A 380 -19.27 4.49 -25.46
N ARG A 381 -18.48 5.56 -25.63
CA ARG A 381 -18.91 6.86 -26.20
C ARG A 381 -18.64 6.98 -27.69
N TRP A 382 -18.17 5.92 -28.32
CA TRP A 382 -17.87 5.88 -29.74
C TRP A 382 -19.04 6.42 -30.58
N ARG A 383 -18.76 7.46 -31.38
CA ARG A 383 -19.67 8.03 -32.37
C ARG A 383 -18.93 8.17 -33.69
N ARG A 384 -19.57 7.78 -34.79
CA ARG A 384 -19.04 7.92 -36.16
C ARG A 384 -18.59 9.37 -36.45
N PRO A 385 -17.61 9.59 -37.35
CA PRO A 385 -17.08 8.64 -38.35
C PRO A 385 -15.79 7.90 -37.96
N THR A 386 -15.16 8.20 -36.83
CA THR A 386 -13.85 7.64 -36.48
C THR A 386 -13.99 6.21 -35.95
N SER A 387 -13.59 5.18 -36.70
CA SER A 387 -13.46 3.82 -36.16
C SER A 387 -12.39 3.79 -35.07
N LEU A 388 -12.52 2.91 -34.07
CA LEU A 388 -11.39 2.58 -33.19
C LEU A 388 -10.18 2.23 -34.07
N PRO A 389 -9.01 2.82 -33.83
CA PRO A 389 -7.85 2.52 -34.64
C PRO A 389 -7.41 1.09 -34.33
N LEU A 390 -7.12 0.29 -35.36
CA LEU A 390 -6.64 -1.09 -35.18
C LEU A 390 -5.36 -1.12 -34.31
N SER A 391 -4.57 -0.05 -34.32
CA SER A 391 -3.42 0.11 -33.43
C SER A 391 -3.79 0.07 -31.94
N ALA A 392 -5.00 0.45 -31.53
CA ALA A 392 -5.44 0.32 -30.14
C ALA A 392 -5.57 -1.14 -29.68
N ALA A 393 -5.76 -2.07 -30.62
CA ALA A 393 -5.75 -3.50 -30.34
C ALA A 393 -4.35 -4.13 -30.54
N LEU A 394 -3.63 -3.72 -31.58
CA LEU A 394 -2.36 -4.34 -31.95
C LEU A 394 -1.15 -3.83 -31.14
N LEU A 395 -1.07 -2.52 -30.86
CA LEU A 395 0.10 -1.95 -30.20
C LEU A 395 0.36 -2.56 -28.81
N PRO A 396 -0.64 -2.75 -27.93
CA PRO A 396 -0.38 -3.36 -26.63
C PRO A 396 0.12 -4.80 -26.75
N ALA A 397 -0.44 -5.60 -27.67
CA ALA A 397 0.00 -6.97 -27.91
C ALA A 397 1.42 -7.03 -28.50
N LEU A 398 1.74 -6.18 -29.47
CA LEU A 398 3.08 -6.11 -30.06
C LEU A 398 4.13 -5.67 -29.04
N LEU A 399 3.81 -4.65 -28.24
CA LEU A 399 4.69 -4.18 -27.17
C LEU A 399 4.93 -5.28 -26.13
N PHE A 400 3.87 -5.99 -25.74
CA PHE A 400 3.98 -7.13 -24.83
C PHE A 400 4.83 -8.26 -25.41
N ILE A 401 4.65 -8.63 -26.69
CA ILE A 401 5.48 -9.65 -27.35
C ILE A 401 6.96 -9.24 -27.32
N SER A 402 7.26 -7.97 -27.62
CA SER A 402 8.63 -7.46 -27.55
C SER A 402 9.20 -7.56 -26.13
N ILE A 403 8.44 -7.15 -25.11
CA ILE A 403 8.87 -7.24 -23.71
C ILE A 403 9.08 -8.70 -23.30
N ALA A 404 8.11 -9.58 -23.57
CA ALA A 404 8.18 -11.00 -23.25
C ALA A 404 9.37 -11.70 -23.94
N TYR A 405 9.70 -11.29 -25.18
CA TYR A 405 10.89 -11.77 -25.87
C TYR A 405 12.18 -11.38 -25.14
N PHE A 406 12.33 -10.10 -24.75
CA PHE A 406 13.54 -9.67 -24.03
C PHE A 406 13.63 -10.28 -22.62
N LEU A 407 12.51 -10.45 -21.92
CA LEU A 407 12.47 -11.15 -20.64
C LEU A 407 12.91 -12.62 -20.79
N ALA A 408 12.43 -13.30 -21.83
CA ALA A 408 12.82 -14.69 -22.10
C ALA A 408 14.31 -14.82 -22.45
N VAL A 409 14.91 -13.83 -23.11
CA VAL A 409 16.36 -13.78 -23.37
C VAL A 409 17.16 -13.69 -22.07
N ASP A 410 16.61 -13.02 -21.04
CA ASP A 410 17.18 -12.92 -19.70
C ASP A 410 16.77 -14.08 -18.77
N GLU A 411 16.28 -15.20 -19.33
CA GLU A 411 15.80 -16.39 -18.60
C GLU A 411 14.63 -16.09 -17.62
N ARG A 412 13.83 -15.05 -17.91
CA ARG A 412 12.62 -14.70 -17.15
C ARG A 412 11.37 -15.05 -17.94
N GLU A 413 10.49 -15.85 -17.35
CA GLU A 413 9.23 -16.24 -17.98
C GLU A 413 8.08 -15.34 -17.54
N VAL A 414 7.23 -14.95 -18.51
CA VAL A 414 6.01 -14.20 -18.21
C VAL A 414 4.88 -15.18 -17.91
N GLY A 415 4.22 -15.01 -16.76
CA GLY A 415 3.10 -15.85 -16.34
C GLY A 415 1.96 -15.91 -17.37
N GLN A 416 1.36 -17.10 -17.51
CA GLN A 416 0.25 -17.35 -18.46
C GLN A 416 -0.92 -16.39 -18.26
N ILE A 417 -1.21 -15.99 -17.02
CA ILE A 417 -2.29 -15.05 -16.70
C ILE A 417 -2.08 -13.69 -17.39
N THR A 418 -0.85 -13.16 -17.40
CA THR A 418 -0.53 -11.89 -18.08
C THR A 418 -0.77 -12.02 -19.57
N ILE A 419 -0.33 -13.13 -20.16
CA ILE A 419 -0.52 -13.44 -21.59
C ILE A 419 -2.03 -13.44 -21.92
N VAL A 420 -2.83 -14.19 -21.16
CA VAL A 420 -4.28 -14.26 -21.34
C VAL A 420 -4.93 -12.87 -21.19
N GLY A 421 -4.52 -12.09 -20.19
CA GLY A 421 -5.01 -10.73 -19.97
C GLY A 421 -4.75 -9.80 -21.16
N VAL A 422 -3.50 -9.76 -21.65
CA VAL A 422 -3.10 -8.90 -22.78
C VAL A 422 -3.81 -9.30 -24.07
N PHE A 423 -3.72 -10.57 -24.46
CA PHE A 423 -4.29 -11.03 -25.72
C PHE A 423 -5.83 -11.10 -25.67
N GLY A 424 -6.42 -11.35 -24.51
CA GLY A 424 -7.87 -11.26 -24.30
C GLY A 424 -8.40 -9.84 -24.54
N VAL A 425 -7.73 -8.83 -24.00
CA VAL A 425 -8.06 -7.42 -24.28
C VAL A 425 -7.84 -7.09 -25.75
N ALA A 426 -6.69 -7.45 -26.32
CA ALA A 426 -6.38 -7.19 -27.73
C ALA A 426 -7.43 -7.81 -28.68
N LEU A 427 -7.87 -9.04 -28.40
CA LEU A 427 -8.92 -9.72 -29.15
C LEU A 427 -10.26 -9.00 -29.06
N LEU A 428 -10.68 -8.58 -27.85
CA LEU A 428 -11.93 -7.84 -27.67
C LEU A 428 -11.91 -6.47 -28.36
N LEU A 429 -10.79 -5.74 -28.26
CA LEU A 429 -10.60 -4.46 -28.95
C LEU A 429 -10.55 -4.64 -30.47
N GLY A 430 -9.90 -5.69 -30.94
CA GLY A 430 -9.83 -6.07 -32.35
C GLY A 430 -11.21 -6.42 -32.92
N ALA A 431 -11.96 -7.27 -32.22
CA ALA A 431 -13.34 -7.61 -32.57
C ALA A 431 -14.23 -6.35 -32.57
N ALA A 432 -14.14 -5.50 -31.54
CA ALA A 432 -14.87 -4.23 -31.51
C ALA A 432 -14.52 -3.33 -32.72
N THR A 433 -13.25 -3.32 -33.13
CA THR A 433 -12.78 -2.57 -34.30
C THR A 433 -13.30 -3.16 -35.62
N ILE A 434 -13.26 -4.48 -35.80
CA ILE A 434 -13.76 -5.15 -37.00
C ILE A 434 -15.26 -4.95 -37.16
N VAL A 435 -16.04 -5.21 -36.10
CA VAL A 435 -17.50 -5.07 -36.19
C VAL A 435 -17.91 -3.59 -36.35
N THR A 436 -17.15 -2.64 -35.82
CA THR A 436 -17.39 -1.20 -36.07
C THR A 436 -17.04 -0.77 -37.50
N ARG A 437 -16.06 -1.39 -38.16
CA ARG A 437 -15.66 -1.12 -39.56
C ARG A 437 -16.54 -1.82 -40.59
N GLY A 438 -16.98 -3.05 -40.33
CA GLY A 438 -17.69 -3.90 -41.29
C GLY A 438 -19.20 -3.66 -41.41
N GLN A 439 -19.81 -2.82 -40.57
CA GLN A 439 -21.25 -2.58 -40.62
C GLN A 439 -21.67 -1.47 -41.60
N PRO A 440 -22.73 -1.69 -42.42
CA PRO A 440 -23.30 -0.69 -43.32
C PRO A 440 -23.64 0.63 -42.61
N ARG A 441 -23.69 1.74 -43.37
CA ARG A 441 -23.97 3.07 -42.80
C ARG A 441 -25.31 3.13 -42.04
N ASP A 442 -26.26 2.25 -42.34
CA ASP A 442 -27.64 2.36 -41.84
C ASP A 442 -27.98 1.41 -40.68
N ARG A 443 -27.06 0.53 -40.26
CA ARG A 443 -27.26 -0.38 -39.12
C ARG A 443 -26.14 -0.23 -38.09
N PRO A 444 -26.27 0.66 -37.09
CA PRO A 444 -25.31 0.71 -36.00
C PRO A 444 -25.39 -0.58 -35.17
N LEU A 445 -24.24 -1.03 -34.67
CA LEU A 445 -24.12 -2.09 -33.66
C LEU A 445 -25.13 -1.81 -32.55
N PRO A 446 -25.84 -2.83 -32.06
CA PRO A 446 -26.80 -2.65 -31.00
C PRO A 446 -26.16 -1.89 -29.85
N ARG A 447 -26.80 -0.81 -29.40
CA ARG A 447 -26.32 0.02 -28.28
C ARG A 447 -25.94 -0.83 -27.05
N VAL A 448 -26.67 -1.93 -26.85
CA VAL A 448 -26.41 -2.94 -25.83
C VAL A 448 -25.01 -3.55 -25.94
N MET A 449 -24.54 -3.86 -27.15
CA MET A 449 -23.27 -4.54 -27.36
C MET A 449 -22.05 -3.61 -27.12
N ARG A 450 -22.13 -2.32 -27.51
CA ARG A 450 -21.06 -1.32 -27.23
C ARG A 450 -21.08 -0.76 -25.82
N SER A 451 -22.28 -0.54 -25.27
CA SER A 451 -22.44 0.16 -23.99
C SER A 451 -22.62 -0.77 -22.80
N ALA A 452 -22.74 -2.09 -23.01
CA ALA A 452 -22.87 -3.07 -21.93
C ALA A 452 -22.00 -4.33 -22.16
N LEU A 453 -22.13 -5.06 -23.27
CA LEU A 453 -21.45 -6.35 -23.44
C LEU A 453 -19.92 -6.25 -23.45
N ILE A 454 -19.34 -5.45 -24.34
CA ILE A 454 -17.88 -5.28 -24.42
C ILE A 454 -17.31 -4.73 -23.09
N PRO A 455 -17.87 -3.65 -22.51
CA PRO A 455 -17.41 -3.18 -21.20
C PRO A 455 -17.55 -4.23 -20.08
N LEU A 456 -18.60 -5.05 -20.09
CA LEU A 456 -18.77 -6.12 -19.09
C LEU A 456 -17.68 -7.20 -19.24
N LEU A 457 -17.38 -7.63 -20.47
CA LEU A 457 -16.29 -8.58 -20.73
C LEU A 457 -14.93 -8.01 -20.32
N LEU A 458 -14.69 -6.71 -20.54
CA LEU A 458 -13.48 -6.04 -20.09
C LEU A 458 -13.40 -5.95 -18.56
N VAL A 459 -14.51 -5.68 -17.85
CA VAL A 459 -14.56 -5.74 -16.38
C VAL A 459 -14.22 -7.15 -15.90
N ILE A 460 -14.74 -8.20 -16.56
CA ILE A 460 -14.45 -9.59 -16.22
C ILE A 460 -12.95 -9.89 -16.41
N LEU A 461 -12.33 -9.47 -17.52
CA LEU A 461 -10.90 -9.66 -17.74
C LEU A 461 -10.03 -8.90 -16.73
N VAL A 462 -10.38 -7.64 -16.42
CA VAL A 462 -9.67 -6.82 -15.43
C VAL A 462 -9.83 -7.38 -14.02
N PHE A 463 -10.97 -8.00 -13.71
CA PHE A 463 -11.14 -8.71 -12.44
C PHE A 463 -10.38 -10.04 -12.42
N TRP A 464 -10.43 -10.79 -13.52
CA TRP A 464 -9.76 -12.09 -13.65
C TRP A 464 -8.27 -11.98 -13.41
N ASP A 465 -7.64 -10.92 -13.91
CA ASP A 465 -6.21 -10.66 -13.84
C ASP A 465 -5.91 -9.50 -12.85
N PRO A 466 -5.47 -9.76 -11.60
CA PRO A 466 -5.11 -11.07 -11.03
C PRO A 466 -6.16 -11.72 -10.12
N ALA A 467 -7.18 -10.99 -9.66
CA ALA A 467 -7.98 -11.42 -8.50
C ALA A 467 -8.84 -12.67 -8.77
N GLY A 468 -9.50 -12.74 -9.93
CA GLY A 468 -10.40 -13.84 -10.27
C GLY A 468 -9.69 -15.18 -10.47
N SER A 469 -8.49 -15.18 -11.07
CA SER A 469 -7.70 -16.40 -11.21
C SER A 469 -7.23 -16.90 -9.86
N GLN A 470 -6.80 -16.01 -8.96
CA GLN A 470 -6.37 -16.37 -7.61
C GLN A 470 -7.50 -17.04 -6.84
N ILE A 471 -8.72 -16.49 -6.93
CA ILE A 471 -9.91 -17.11 -6.32
C ILE A 471 -10.14 -18.52 -6.86
N LEU A 472 -10.08 -18.71 -8.18
CA LEU A 472 -10.31 -20.03 -8.77
C LEU A 472 -9.22 -21.02 -8.38
N SER A 473 -7.96 -20.61 -8.44
CA SER A 473 -6.83 -21.44 -8.00
C SER A 473 -6.98 -21.80 -6.52
N ALA A 474 -7.41 -20.88 -5.65
CA ALA A 474 -7.66 -21.19 -4.24
C ALA A 474 -8.74 -22.27 -4.07
N ILE A 475 -9.80 -22.23 -4.87
CA ILE A 475 -10.86 -23.26 -4.89
C ILE A 475 -10.33 -24.61 -5.36
N ASP A 476 -9.58 -24.64 -6.47
CA ASP A 476 -9.08 -25.87 -7.08
C ASP A 476 -8.09 -26.61 -6.17
N ASP A 477 -7.24 -25.90 -5.45
CA ASP A 477 -6.32 -26.50 -4.47
C ASP A 477 -7.03 -26.94 -3.17
N GLY A 478 -8.35 -26.78 -3.06
CA GLY A 478 -9.09 -27.02 -1.82
C GLY A 478 -8.72 -26.07 -0.68
N ARG A 479 -8.05 -24.95 -0.98
CA ARG A 479 -7.62 -23.92 -0.03
C ARG A 479 -8.71 -22.87 0.24
N ALA A 480 -9.70 -22.75 -0.66
CA ALA A 480 -10.85 -21.89 -0.46
C ALA A 480 -11.62 -22.34 0.78
N SER A 481 -11.44 -21.58 1.84
CA SER A 481 -12.03 -21.83 3.15
C SER A 481 -12.44 -20.49 3.74
N ILE A 482 -13.50 -20.48 4.58
CA ILE A 482 -13.72 -19.36 5.52
C ILE A 482 -12.36 -19.08 6.14
N PRO A 483 -11.80 -17.85 6.13
CA PRO A 483 -10.39 -17.60 6.47
C PRO A 483 -10.01 -18.34 7.75
N GLN A 484 -9.45 -19.54 7.58
CA GLN A 484 -9.03 -20.35 8.69
C GLN A 484 -7.63 -19.89 8.96
N THR A 485 -7.54 -18.91 9.85
CA THR A 485 -6.33 -18.59 10.61
C THR A 485 -5.51 -19.87 10.77
N PRO A 486 -4.29 -19.97 10.19
CA PRO A 486 -3.48 -21.17 10.29
C PRO A 486 -3.43 -21.61 11.76
N ARG A 487 -3.38 -22.91 12.05
CA ARG A 487 -3.33 -23.39 13.44
C ARG A 487 -2.22 -22.72 14.26
N THR A 488 -1.07 -22.46 13.63
CA THR A 488 0.05 -21.70 14.21
C THR A 488 -0.36 -20.28 14.59
N VAL A 489 -1.17 -19.61 13.77
CA VAL A 489 -1.65 -18.27 14.05
C VAL A 489 -2.73 -18.29 15.14
N ARG A 490 -3.62 -19.29 15.22
CA ARG A 490 -4.57 -19.37 16.36
C ARG A 490 -3.89 -19.56 17.72
N GLU A 491 -2.69 -20.14 17.72
CA GLU A 491 -1.88 -20.37 18.92
C GLU A 491 -1.13 -19.10 19.37
N LEU A 492 -1.17 -18.00 18.61
CA LEU A 492 -0.66 -16.71 19.07
C LEU A 492 -1.39 -16.23 20.30
N SER A 493 -0.62 -15.62 21.18
CA SER A 493 -1.11 -14.86 22.33
C SER A 493 -2.19 -13.83 21.97
N CYS A 494 -2.04 -13.10 20.86
CA CYS A 494 -3.03 -12.11 20.39
C CYS A 494 -4.38 -12.69 19.95
N PHE A 495 -4.46 -14.00 19.70
CA PHE A 495 -5.63 -14.63 19.07
C PHE A 495 -6.21 -15.78 19.89
N GLY A 496 -5.35 -16.57 20.56
CA GLY A 496 -5.70 -17.69 21.41
C GLY A 496 -5.77 -17.36 22.90
N GLY A 497 -5.32 -16.16 23.30
CA GLY A 497 -5.15 -15.80 24.71
C GLY A 497 -3.83 -16.34 25.29
N PRO A 498 -3.53 -16.04 26.56
CA PRO A 498 -2.31 -16.50 27.20
C PRO A 498 -2.30 -18.02 27.31
N SER A 499 -1.14 -18.63 27.04
CA SER A 499 -0.91 -20.06 27.25
C SER A 499 0.55 -20.35 27.58
N GLY A 500 0.82 -21.46 28.27
CA GLY A 500 2.18 -21.91 28.56
C GLY A 500 2.97 -20.88 29.34
N ALA A 501 4.09 -20.40 28.77
CA ALA A 501 4.93 -19.39 29.39
C ALA A 501 4.18 -18.08 29.67
N ALA A 502 3.26 -17.65 28.80
CA ALA A 502 2.54 -16.40 28.97
C ALA A 502 1.62 -16.44 30.21
N GLU A 503 0.90 -17.54 30.39
CA GLU A 503 0.02 -17.78 31.55
C GLU A 503 0.84 -17.82 32.84
N PHE A 504 1.94 -18.59 32.86
CA PHE A 504 2.85 -18.62 34.01
C PHE A 504 3.37 -17.23 34.36
N LEU A 505 3.84 -16.46 33.37
CA LEU A 505 4.37 -15.13 33.58
C LEU A 505 3.30 -14.15 34.10
N GLN A 506 2.06 -14.24 33.62
CA GLN A 506 0.97 -13.41 34.14
C GLN A 506 0.64 -13.72 35.61
N ASP A 507 0.68 -15.00 36.00
CA ASP A 507 0.49 -15.40 37.40
C ASP A 507 1.58 -14.82 38.34
N GLN A 508 2.78 -14.55 37.82
CA GLN A 508 3.90 -13.96 38.59
C GLN A 508 3.85 -12.43 38.69
N GLN A 509 2.88 -11.74 38.08
CA GLN A 509 2.83 -10.27 38.09
C GLN A 509 2.53 -9.67 39.47
N ALA A 510 1.93 -10.44 40.39
CA ALA A 510 1.62 -9.99 41.75
C ALA A 510 2.86 -9.55 42.56
N ASP A 511 4.06 -9.98 42.14
CA ASP A 511 5.33 -9.75 42.84
C ASP A 511 6.02 -8.39 42.50
N GLY A 512 5.36 -7.50 41.74
CA GLY A 512 5.89 -6.18 41.36
C GLY A 512 6.37 -6.08 39.91
N PRO A 513 6.82 -4.89 39.46
CA PRO A 513 7.10 -4.64 38.04
C PRO A 513 8.46 -5.24 37.64
N TRP A 514 8.45 -6.42 37.03
CA TRP A 514 9.62 -7.07 36.43
C TRP A 514 9.47 -7.16 34.90
N ARG A 515 10.55 -7.56 34.23
CA ARG A 515 10.56 -7.79 32.78
C ARG A 515 11.09 -9.19 32.44
N TYR A 516 10.73 -9.67 31.26
CA TYR A 516 11.26 -10.91 30.70
C TYR A 516 11.94 -10.67 29.36
N PHE A 517 12.65 -11.68 28.87
CA PHE A 517 13.09 -11.76 27.48
C PHE A 517 13.07 -13.21 27.02
N GLY A 518 12.91 -13.44 25.72
CA GLY A 518 12.95 -14.76 25.11
C GLY A 518 14.32 -15.06 24.49
N ASN A 519 14.77 -16.30 24.64
CA ASN A 519 16.06 -16.73 24.11
C ASN A 519 16.05 -18.15 23.53
N ASP A 520 16.39 -18.24 22.25
CA ASP A 520 16.82 -19.46 21.58
C ASP A 520 18.05 -19.17 20.71
N PHE A 521 19.18 -19.76 21.11
CA PHE A 521 20.47 -19.59 20.43
C PHE A 521 20.48 -20.15 19.00
N ALA A 522 19.51 -20.98 18.62
CA ALA A 522 19.39 -21.48 17.26
C ALA A 522 18.84 -20.43 16.27
N TYR A 523 18.15 -19.38 16.77
CA TYR A 523 17.44 -18.41 15.93
C TYR A 523 17.99 -16.99 15.97
N VAL A 524 18.86 -16.65 16.93
CA VAL A 524 19.45 -15.32 17.03
C VAL A 524 20.97 -15.36 16.97
N GLY A 525 21.54 -14.70 15.98
CA GLY A 525 22.99 -14.61 15.79
C GLY A 525 23.40 -14.23 14.38
N VAL A 526 24.65 -14.54 14.02
CA VAL A 526 25.15 -14.35 12.64
C VAL A 526 25.20 -15.71 11.96
N ARG A 527 24.49 -15.86 10.84
CA ARG A 527 24.46 -17.06 10.01
C ARG A 527 24.84 -16.71 8.58
N ASP A 528 25.78 -17.44 8.00
CA ASP A 528 26.30 -17.20 6.64
C ASP A 528 26.74 -15.74 6.40
N GLY A 529 27.29 -15.10 7.45
CA GLY A 529 27.75 -13.71 7.41
C GLY A 529 26.64 -12.65 7.52
N ARG A 530 25.37 -13.04 7.73
CA ARG A 530 24.25 -12.12 7.91
C ARG A 530 23.64 -12.23 9.31
N TRP A 531 23.14 -11.12 9.83
CA TRP A 531 22.35 -11.11 11.06
C TRP A 531 21.03 -11.85 10.84
N GLN A 532 20.70 -12.78 11.74
CA GLN A 532 19.42 -13.47 11.81
C GLN A 532 18.83 -13.22 13.20
N GLY A 533 17.61 -12.68 13.22
CA GLY A 533 16.84 -12.41 14.43
C GLY A 533 15.46 -13.05 14.36
N TYR A 534 14.76 -13.08 15.50
CA TYR A 534 13.45 -13.74 15.62
C TYR A 534 12.40 -13.25 14.61
N TRP A 535 12.51 -12.01 14.13
CA TRP A 535 11.52 -11.45 13.22
C TRP A 535 11.42 -12.23 11.89
N HIS A 536 12.51 -12.84 11.42
CA HIS A 536 12.54 -13.61 10.17
C HIS A 536 11.82 -14.97 10.28
N ASP A 537 11.64 -15.48 11.50
CA ASP A 537 11.21 -16.84 11.79
C ASP A 537 9.91 -16.87 12.63
N LEU A 538 9.16 -15.76 12.66
CA LEU A 538 7.94 -15.55 13.46
C LEU A 538 6.82 -16.56 13.23
N GLU A 539 6.79 -17.20 12.07
CA GLU A 539 5.78 -18.21 11.73
C GLU A 539 6.04 -19.56 12.42
N ARG A 540 7.26 -19.76 12.93
CA ARG A 540 7.65 -21.03 13.54
C ARG A 540 7.19 -21.09 14.99
N ARG A 541 6.54 -22.20 15.35
CA ARG A 541 5.96 -22.42 16.69
C ARG A 541 6.97 -22.27 17.84
N ASP A 542 8.22 -22.66 17.61
CA ASP A 542 9.31 -22.52 18.59
C ASP A 542 9.60 -21.05 18.89
N VAL A 543 9.73 -20.20 17.87
CA VAL A 543 9.90 -18.75 18.05
C VAL A 543 8.68 -18.12 18.73
N GLN A 544 7.46 -18.55 18.38
CA GLN A 544 6.24 -18.00 18.98
C GLN A 544 6.15 -18.25 20.49
N ARG A 545 6.65 -19.39 20.97
CA ARG A 545 6.66 -19.76 22.39
C ARG A 545 7.62 -18.92 23.24
N LEU A 546 8.58 -18.24 22.61
CA LEU A 546 9.50 -17.34 23.30
C LEU A 546 8.85 -16.01 23.70
N LEU A 547 7.64 -15.71 23.19
CA LEU A 547 6.90 -14.47 23.44
C LEU A 547 7.67 -13.20 23.05
N VAL A 548 8.51 -13.29 22.02
CA VAL A 548 9.39 -12.21 21.54
C VAL A 548 8.72 -11.33 20.46
N VAL A 549 9.49 -10.38 19.93
CA VAL A 549 9.16 -9.43 18.85
C VAL A 549 8.15 -8.38 19.30
N ASN A 550 6.88 -8.69 19.46
CA ASN A 550 5.88 -7.73 19.95
C ASN A 550 4.68 -8.44 20.59
N GLN A 551 4.79 -9.74 20.90
CA GLN A 551 3.64 -10.50 21.42
C GLN A 551 3.12 -9.99 22.76
N ALA A 552 4.00 -9.40 23.58
CA ALA A 552 3.64 -8.80 24.87
C ALA A 552 2.56 -7.70 24.76
N LEU A 553 2.45 -7.00 23.62
CA LEU A 553 1.42 -5.97 23.39
C LEU A 553 -0.01 -6.49 23.50
N CYS A 554 -0.21 -7.78 23.27
CA CYS A 554 -1.51 -8.44 23.37
C CYS A 554 -1.70 -9.20 24.69
N LEU A 555 -0.72 -9.15 25.59
CA LEU A 555 -0.73 -9.90 26.84
C LEU A 555 -0.71 -8.93 28.01
N ASP A 556 -1.81 -8.90 28.75
CA ASP A 556 -1.97 -7.93 29.82
C ASP A 556 -0.86 -8.04 30.88
N GLY A 557 -0.34 -6.88 31.25
CA GLY A 557 0.72 -6.66 32.24
C GLY A 557 2.11 -7.24 31.93
N LEU A 558 2.32 -7.91 30.79
CA LEU A 558 3.65 -8.45 30.44
C LEU A 558 4.55 -7.38 29.82
N HIS A 559 5.79 -7.29 30.32
CA HIS A 559 6.78 -6.31 29.87
C HIS A 559 8.02 -7.02 29.31
N ASP A 560 8.21 -6.96 28.00
CA ASP A 560 9.36 -7.49 27.27
C ASP A 560 10.50 -6.45 27.22
N LEU A 561 11.73 -6.93 27.45
CA LEU A 561 12.95 -6.16 27.19
C LEU A 561 13.22 -6.03 25.69
N GLN A 562 12.78 -7.01 24.91
CA GLN A 562 13.05 -7.07 23.49
C GLN A 562 11.95 -6.40 22.69
N GLY A 563 12.19 -6.29 21.39
CA GLY A 563 11.14 -5.97 20.45
C GLY A 563 11.64 -5.83 19.02
N SER A 564 10.69 -5.88 18.07
CA SER A 564 10.94 -5.48 16.68
C SER A 564 10.25 -4.15 16.41
N ASN A 565 11.03 -3.10 16.20
CA ASN A 565 10.56 -1.77 15.84
C ASN A 565 11.70 -0.98 15.16
N PRO A 566 11.50 -0.44 13.94
CA PRO A 566 12.52 0.39 13.31
C PRO A 566 12.81 1.71 14.03
N VAL A 567 11.87 2.24 14.83
CA VAL A 567 11.98 3.51 15.54
C VAL A 567 12.16 3.25 17.04
N GLN A 568 13.41 3.05 17.45
CA GLN A 568 13.76 2.76 18.84
C GLN A 568 14.45 3.96 19.47
N SER A 569 14.29 4.18 20.78
CA SER A 569 15.04 5.22 21.47
C SER A 569 16.54 5.02 21.28
N ALA A 570 17.26 6.05 20.84
CA ALA A 570 18.70 5.95 20.60
C ALA A 570 19.48 5.49 21.85
N ARG A 571 19.08 6.00 23.02
CA ARG A 571 19.67 5.59 24.30
C ARG A 571 19.41 4.13 24.62
N TYR A 572 18.24 3.60 24.23
CA TYR A 572 17.92 2.20 24.46
C TYR A 572 18.76 1.29 23.57
N THR A 573 18.92 1.65 22.29
CA THR A 573 19.78 0.88 21.37
C THR A 573 21.24 0.91 21.81
N GLU A 574 21.75 2.06 22.27
CA GLU A 574 23.11 2.16 22.85
C GLU A 574 23.25 1.30 24.11
N TYR A 575 22.23 1.29 24.97
CA TYR A 575 22.22 0.48 26.18
C TYR A 575 22.26 -1.02 25.87
N VAL A 576 21.42 -1.47 24.94
CA VAL A 576 21.36 -2.87 24.52
C VAL A 576 22.66 -3.29 23.82
N ALA A 577 23.24 -2.41 22.99
CA ALA A 577 24.52 -2.68 22.36
C ALA A 577 25.66 -2.81 23.39
N ALA A 578 25.70 -1.93 24.38
CA ALA A 578 26.66 -2.00 25.49
C ALA A 578 26.45 -3.26 26.35
N MET A 579 25.20 -3.63 26.61
CA MET A 579 24.85 -4.85 27.34
C MET A 579 25.35 -6.08 26.59
N ASN A 580 25.09 -6.17 25.28
CA ASN A 580 25.46 -7.32 24.46
C ASN A 580 26.92 -7.34 23.99
N GLY A 581 27.63 -6.22 24.12
CA GLY A 581 28.99 -6.04 23.59
C GLY A 581 29.06 -5.94 22.06
N ARG A 582 27.93 -5.70 21.39
CA ARG A 582 27.84 -5.53 19.92
C ARG A 582 26.56 -4.82 19.51
N ASP A 583 26.61 -4.16 18.37
CA ASP A 583 25.43 -3.58 17.77
C ASP A 583 24.56 -4.65 17.06
N GLN A 584 23.30 -4.31 16.85
CA GLN A 584 22.28 -5.13 16.18
C GLN A 584 21.66 -4.38 15.00
N GLU A 585 20.93 -5.11 14.17
CA GLU A 585 20.12 -4.55 13.08
C GLU A 585 19.07 -3.58 13.67
N TYR A 586 18.80 -2.47 12.98
CA TYR A 586 18.06 -1.34 13.55
C TYR A 586 16.57 -1.60 13.85
N HIS A 587 15.99 -2.67 13.32
CA HIS A 587 14.65 -3.12 13.66
C HIS A 587 14.61 -3.89 14.98
N GLU A 588 15.73 -4.37 15.51
CA GLU A 588 15.72 -5.31 16.63
C GLU A 588 16.57 -4.85 17.81
N SER A 589 16.08 -5.14 19.02
CA SER A 589 16.86 -5.06 20.25
C SER A 589 16.71 -6.37 21.02
N ASN A 590 17.50 -7.38 20.67
CA ASN A 590 17.48 -8.66 21.36
C ASN A 590 18.50 -8.72 22.50
N VAL A 591 18.23 -9.53 23.53
CA VAL A 591 19.25 -9.91 24.52
C VAL A 591 20.06 -11.06 23.92
N LEU A 592 21.36 -10.86 23.75
CA LEU A 592 22.26 -11.83 23.13
C LEU A 592 23.09 -12.56 24.17
N GLN A 593 23.77 -13.64 23.77
CA GLN A 593 24.63 -14.42 24.67
C GLN A 593 25.64 -13.55 25.44
N GLY A 594 26.19 -12.50 24.82
CA GLY A 594 27.09 -11.55 25.48
C GLY A 594 26.45 -10.73 26.60
N GLY A 595 25.13 -10.54 26.56
CA GLY A 595 24.38 -9.77 27.56
C GLY A 595 24.01 -10.53 28.83
N PHE A 596 24.11 -11.86 28.84
CA PHE A 596 23.62 -12.69 29.95
C PHE A 596 24.41 -12.51 31.25
N SER A 597 25.68 -12.16 31.14
CA SER A 597 26.56 -11.85 32.28
C SER A 597 26.73 -10.35 32.51
N SER A 598 26.02 -9.52 31.75
CA SER A 598 26.15 -8.07 31.83
C SER A 598 25.36 -7.52 33.03
N PRO A 599 25.96 -6.70 33.91
CA PRO A 599 25.23 -6.06 35.01
C PRO A 599 24.16 -5.08 34.51
N LEU A 600 24.18 -4.71 33.22
CA LEU A 600 23.13 -3.91 32.59
C LEU A 600 21.81 -4.70 32.48
N LEU A 601 21.85 -6.03 32.38
CA LEU A 601 20.62 -6.83 32.35
C LEU A 601 19.83 -6.69 33.66
N ASP A 602 20.52 -6.70 34.80
CA ASP A 602 19.93 -6.54 36.13
C ASP A 602 19.26 -5.16 36.30
N ALA A 603 19.85 -4.11 35.72
CA ALA A 603 19.32 -2.75 35.79
C ALA A 603 18.00 -2.57 34.98
N LEU A 604 17.68 -3.48 34.06
CA LEU A 604 16.37 -3.53 33.41
C LEU A 604 15.30 -4.31 34.21
N ASN A 605 15.67 -4.83 35.38
CA ASN A 605 14.84 -5.68 36.23
C ASN A 605 14.35 -6.95 35.50
N ALA A 606 15.25 -7.57 34.75
CA ALA A 606 15.01 -8.85 34.08
C ALA A 606 14.89 -9.97 35.12
N ARG A 607 13.73 -10.64 35.19
CA ARG A 607 13.49 -11.72 36.17
C ARG A 607 13.34 -13.09 35.53
N PHE A 608 12.83 -13.15 34.30
CA PHE A 608 12.53 -14.39 33.61
C PHE A 608 13.17 -14.43 32.23
N ILE A 609 13.61 -15.63 31.85
CA ILE A 609 14.06 -15.95 30.50
C ILE A 609 13.11 -17.02 29.97
N VAL A 610 12.48 -16.77 28.83
CA VAL A 610 11.65 -17.76 28.14
C VAL A 610 12.54 -18.53 27.16
N ILE A 611 12.55 -19.85 27.28
CA ILE A 611 13.34 -20.77 26.44
C ILE A 611 12.42 -21.83 25.80
N PRO A 612 12.82 -22.50 24.70
CA PRO A 612 11.97 -23.42 23.93
C PRO A 612 11.38 -24.62 24.69
#